data_AF-A0AAP8T1U3-F1
#
_entry.id   AF-A0AAP8T1U3-F1
#
_cell.length_a   1.000
_cell.length_b   1.000
_cell.length_c   1.000
_cell.angle_alpha   90.00
_cell.angle_beta   90.00
_cell.angle_gamma   90.00
#
_symmetry.space_group_name_H-M   'P 1'
#
loop_
_entity.id
_entity.type
_entity.pdbx_description
1 polymer ?
#
loop_
_entity_poly.entity_id
_entity_poly.type
_entity_poly.pdbx_seq_one_letter_code
_entity_poly.pdbx_strand_id
1 'polypeptide(L)' 'LQGDKIDLSKLDANMLTTAFNAFTFIDSNAFTGAGQLRFEDHVLYGNVNGRLDADFAIQLVGVDTFSAKDLVV' A
#
# COMPACT_ATOMS: atom_id res chain seq x y z
N LEU A 1 -16.18 -4.22 -10.31
CA LEU A 1 -16.08 -2.82 -9.84
C LEU A 1 -15.49 -2.01 -10.99
N GLN A 2 -15.98 -0.78 -11.18
CA GLN A 2 -15.59 0.11 -12.29
C GLN A 2 -14.57 1.14 -11.77
N GLY A 3 -13.73 1.67 -12.65
CA GLY A 3 -12.64 2.61 -12.32
C GLY A 3 -11.26 2.00 -12.51
N ASP A 4 -10.25 2.86 -12.64
CA ASP A 4 -8.85 2.47 -12.73
C ASP A 4 -8.38 1.90 -11.38
N LYS A 5 -7.38 1.01 -11.44
CA LYS A 5 -6.81 0.36 -10.27
C LYS A 5 -5.30 0.49 -10.25
N ILE A 6 -4.74 0.47 -9.04
CA ILE A 6 -3.31 0.33 -8.83
C ILE A 6 -3.02 -1.15 -8.56
N ASP A 7 -2.28 -1.78 -9.48
CA ASP A 7 -1.86 -3.17 -9.36
C ASP A 7 -0.45 -3.25 -8.77
N LEU A 8 -0.35 -3.81 -7.57
CA LEU A 8 0.90 -4.07 -6.86
C LEU A 8 1.13 -5.58 -6.66
N SER A 9 0.33 -6.44 -7.28
CA SER A 9 0.38 -7.91 -7.14
C SER A 9 1.69 -8.57 -7.62
N LYS A 10 2.59 -7.79 -8.24
CA LYS A 10 3.93 -8.20 -8.69
C LYS A 10 5.05 -7.71 -7.79
N LEU A 11 4.73 -6.94 -6.75
CA LEU A 11 5.68 -6.49 -5.75
C LEU A 11 5.54 -7.36 -4.50
N ASP A 12 6.66 -7.84 -3.98
CA ASP A 12 6.68 -8.53 -2.70
C ASP A 12 6.55 -7.52 -1.56
N ALA A 13 5.50 -7.67 -0.77
CA ALA A 13 5.15 -6.73 0.27
C ALA A 13 6.05 -6.83 1.52
N ASN A 14 6.81 -7.92 1.71
CA ASN A 14 7.55 -8.13 2.95
C ASN A 14 8.93 -8.75 2.75
N MET A 15 9.95 -7.88 2.77
CA MET A 15 11.37 -8.25 2.62
C MET A 15 11.95 -9.05 3.80
N LEU A 16 11.21 -9.17 4.90
CA LEU A 16 11.63 -9.94 6.09
C LEU A 16 11.34 -11.44 5.95
N THR A 17 10.70 -11.85 4.86
CA THR A 17 10.36 -13.24 4.58
C THR A 17 10.96 -13.68 3.25
N THR A 18 11.01 -14.99 3.02
CA THR A 18 11.41 -15.57 1.72
C THR A 18 10.20 -15.92 0.84
N ALA A 19 8.98 -15.67 1.32
CA ALA A 19 7.75 -15.89 0.58
C ALA A 19 7.41 -14.67 -0.27
N PHE A 20 6.57 -14.83 -1.29
CA PHE A 20 5.99 -13.70 -2.00
C PHE A 20 4.70 -13.25 -1.29
N ASN A 21 4.68 -12.03 -0.77
CA ASN A 21 3.60 -11.54 0.08
C ASN A 21 2.76 -10.49 -0.65
N ALA A 22 1.44 -10.58 -0.49
CA ALA A 22 0.51 -9.52 -0.89
C ALA A 22 0.51 -8.38 0.15
N PHE A 23 0.24 -7.16 -0.32
CA PHE A 23 0.04 -6.02 0.57
C PHE A 23 -1.31 -6.09 1.29
N THR A 24 -1.35 -5.57 2.52
CA THR A 24 -2.57 -5.30 3.28
C THR A 24 -2.82 -3.81 3.34
N PHE A 25 -3.97 -3.35 2.84
CA PHE A 25 -4.38 -1.95 2.99
C PHE A 25 -4.96 -1.70 4.38
N ILE A 26 -4.47 -0.65 5.06
CA ILE A 26 -4.82 -0.32 6.45
C ILE A 26 -5.49 1.05 6.59
N ASP A 27 -6.12 1.55 5.52
CA ASP A 27 -6.69 2.89 5.43
C ASP A 27 -5.63 3.97 5.74
N SER A 28 -5.90 4.89 6.66
CA SER A 28 -4.95 5.92 7.10
C SER A 28 -4.23 5.56 8.41
N ASN A 29 -4.35 4.32 8.89
CA ASN A 29 -3.74 3.92 10.16
C ASN A 29 -2.21 3.94 10.10
N ALA A 30 -1.57 4.21 11.24
CA ALA A 30 -0.12 4.07 11.40
C ALA A 30 0.35 2.68 10.99
N PHE A 31 1.50 2.59 10.33
CA PHE A 31 2.12 1.30 10.07
C PHE A 31 2.36 0.56 11.38
N THR A 32 2.11 -0.75 11.38
CA THR A 32 2.40 -1.66 12.48
C THR A 32 3.38 -2.76 12.07
N GLY A 33 3.75 -2.83 10.79
CA GLY A 33 4.78 -3.72 10.27
C GLY A 33 4.86 -3.72 8.75
N ALA A 34 5.74 -4.59 8.23
CA ALA A 34 5.94 -4.79 6.80
C ALA A 34 4.68 -5.32 6.11
N GLY A 35 4.56 -5.03 4.82
CA GLY A 35 3.47 -5.48 3.97
C GLY A 35 2.22 -4.63 4.04
N GLN A 36 2.31 -3.42 4.58
CA GLN A 36 1.17 -2.52 4.73
C GLN A 36 1.18 -1.40 3.70
N LEU A 37 -0.01 -1.04 3.24
CA LEU A 37 -0.29 0.15 2.46
C LEU A 37 -1.21 1.07 3.26
N ARG A 38 -0.91 2.36 3.27
CA ARG A 38 -1.80 3.39 3.83
C ARG A 38 -2.02 4.52 2.85
N PHE A 39 -3.21 5.12 2.91
CA PHE A 39 -3.54 6.30 2.11
C PHE A 39 -3.83 7.49 3.03
N GLU A 40 -3.10 8.58 2.85
CA GLU A 40 -3.26 9.83 3.58
C GLU A 40 -2.79 10.99 2.71
N ASP A 41 -3.46 12.14 2.81
CA ASP A 41 -3.10 13.38 2.10
C ASP A 41 -2.79 13.16 0.62
N HIS A 42 -3.68 12.41 -0.05
CA HIS A 42 -3.62 12.10 -1.48
C HIS A 42 -2.42 11.20 -1.88
N VAL A 43 -1.74 10.57 -0.93
CA VAL A 43 -0.57 9.71 -1.17
C VAL A 43 -0.82 8.29 -0.68
N LEU A 44 -0.55 7.31 -1.56
CA LEU A 44 -0.45 5.90 -1.19
C LEU A 44 0.99 5.59 -0.76
N TYR A 45 1.17 5.31 0.51
CA TYR A 45 2.45 4.90 1.10
C TYR A 45 2.50 3.39 1.27
N GLY A 46 3.69 2.80 1.14
CA GLY A 46 3.92 1.39 1.46
C GLY A 46 5.14 1.18 2.35
N ASN A 47 5.04 0.19 3.24
CA ASN A 47 6.15 -0.29 4.05
C ASN A 47 6.41 -1.77 3.73
N VAL A 48 7.66 -2.09 3.37
CA VAL A 48 8.11 -3.44 2.99
C VAL A 48 9.24 -3.97 3.86
N ASN A 49 9.95 -3.09 4.57
CA ASN A 49 11.09 -3.47 5.41
C ASN A 49 10.77 -3.64 6.91
N GLY A 50 9.55 -3.30 7.34
CA GLY A 50 9.07 -3.46 8.71
C GLY A 50 9.47 -2.36 9.68
N ARG A 51 10.17 -1.32 9.22
CA ARG A 51 10.25 -0.05 9.95
C ARG A 51 8.89 0.65 9.90
N LEU A 52 8.64 1.62 10.77
CA LEU A 52 7.32 2.27 10.85
C LEU A 52 7.21 3.54 10.01
N ASP A 53 8.20 3.78 9.14
CA ASP A 53 8.21 4.80 8.08
C ASP A 53 7.84 4.21 6.71
N ALA A 54 7.43 5.07 5.79
CA ALA A 54 7.12 4.66 4.41
C ALA A 54 8.41 4.39 3.64
N ASP A 55 8.46 3.24 2.95
CA ASP A 55 9.55 2.87 2.04
C ASP A 55 9.36 3.43 0.63
N PHE A 56 8.10 3.64 0.24
CA PHE A 56 7.75 4.34 -1.01
C PHE A 56 6.46 5.14 -0.85
N ALA A 57 6.26 6.08 -1.77
CA ALA A 57 5.11 6.97 -1.84
C ALA A 57 4.67 7.17 -3.29
N ILE A 58 3.36 7.11 -3.53
CA ILE A 58 2.74 7.37 -4.84
C ILE A 58 1.70 8.48 -4.66
N GLN A 59 1.96 9.67 -5.20
CA GLN A 59 1.00 10.78 -5.19
C GLN A 59 -0.12 10.52 -6.19
N LEU A 60 -1.37 10.52 -5.71
CA LEU A 60 -2.58 10.38 -6.51
C LEU A 60 -3.28 11.73 -6.63
N VAL A 61 -2.93 12.50 -7.67
CA VAL A 61 -3.49 13.83 -7.89
C VAL A 61 -4.99 13.75 -8.19
N GLY A 62 -5.80 14.50 -7.43
CA GLY A 62 -7.25 14.56 -7.62
C GLY A 62 -8.02 13.35 -7.07
N VAL A 63 -7.37 12.48 -6.29
CA VAL A 63 -8.02 11.31 -5.65
C VAL A 63 -8.24 11.62 -4.17
N ASP A 64 -9.43 12.09 -3.81
CA ASP A 64 -9.75 12.42 -2.41
C ASP A 64 -10.08 11.19 -1.54
N THR A 65 -10.50 10.09 -2.17
CA THR A 65 -10.84 8.83 -1.51
C THR A 65 -10.16 7.67 -2.19
N PHE A 66 -9.55 6.80 -1.39
CA PHE A 66 -8.94 5.56 -1.85
C PHE A 66 -9.27 4.43 -0.88
N SER A 67 -9.46 3.22 -1.40
CA SER A 67 -9.86 2.06 -0.61
C SER A 67 -9.22 0.78 -1.13
N ALA A 68 -9.35 -0.31 -0.37
CA ALA A 68 -8.91 -1.64 -0.81
C ALA A 68 -9.54 -2.10 -2.14
N LYS A 69 -10.67 -1.52 -2.57
CA LYS A 69 -11.32 -1.86 -3.84
C LYS A 69 -10.55 -1.36 -5.06
N ASP A 70 -9.72 -0.34 -4.86
CA ASP A 70 -8.94 0.35 -5.88
C ASP A 70 -7.57 -0.32 -6.11
N LEU A 71 -7.28 -1.36 -5.33
CA LEU A 71 -6.07 -2.17 -5.40
C LEU A 71 -6.29 -3.49 -6.13
N VAL A 72 -5.19 -4.00 -6.71
CA VAL A 72 -4.96 -5.41 -7.02
C VAL A 72 -3.68 -5.81 -6.29
N VAL A 73 -3.78 -6.69 -5.30
CA VAL A 73 -2.69 -7.11 -4.40
C VAL A 73 -2.74 -8.60 -4.16
#